data_AF-E0S6F6-F1
#
_entry.id   AF-E0S6F6-F1
#
_cell.length_a   1.000
_cell.length_b   1.000
_cell.length_c   1.000
_cell.angle_alpha   90.00
_cell.angle_beta   90.00
_cell.angle_gamma   90.00
#
_symmetry.space_group_name_H-M   'P 1'
#
loop_
_entity.id
_entity.type
_entity.pdbx_description
1 polymer ?
#
loop_
_entity_poly.entity_id
_entity_poly.type
_entity_poly.pdbx_seq_one_letter_code
_entity_poly.pdbx_strand_id
1 'polypeptide(L)'
;MRRRQRRQSSNIFHMLTKNQIVELREAFNFMDVNSDTFVDRADLESFLESIGAPFSSEEIDEMMAEGGDSMTYMLFLTMIGERLSCTDTEKNIFNALKEFDDNGDGTIDEKLLRTWLTEKGDQMAREDVDLLLRGCAENGRVDCRSLATKIKYGEIITE
;
A
#
# COMPACT_ATOMS: atom_id res chain seq x y z
N MET A 1 -23.85 13.66 2.49
CA MET A 1 -23.58 12.85 3.71
C MET A 1 -22.68 11.68 3.32
N ARG A 2 -21.36 11.78 3.55
CA ARG A 2 -20.42 10.67 3.29
C ARG A 2 -20.73 9.56 4.30
N ARG A 3 -21.07 8.37 3.80
CA ARG A 3 -21.40 7.19 4.58
C ARG A 3 -20.13 6.76 5.32
N ARG A 4 -20.02 7.05 6.62
CA ARG A 4 -18.97 6.49 7.49
C ARG A 4 -19.03 4.97 7.31
N GLN A 5 -18.03 4.38 6.64
CA GLN A 5 -17.87 2.93 6.60
C GLN A 5 -17.84 2.42 8.05
N ARG A 6 -18.62 1.37 8.32
CA ARG A 6 -18.62 0.71 9.63
C ARG A 6 -17.19 0.22 9.87
N ARG A 7 -16.49 0.83 10.84
CA ARG A 7 -15.27 0.26 11.41
C ARG A 7 -15.61 -1.17 11.84
N GLN A 8 -15.08 -2.17 11.15
CA GLN A 8 -15.23 -3.55 11.56
C GLN A 8 -14.36 -3.75 12.79
N SER A 9 -15.02 -3.94 13.94
CA SER A 9 -14.35 -4.20 15.20
C SER A 9 -13.63 -5.56 15.16
N SER A 10 -12.33 -5.52 15.48
CA SER A 10 -11.57 -6.55 16.20
C SER A 10 -11.40 -7.91 15.52
N ASN A 11 -10.61 -7.95 14.44
CA ASN A 11 -9.78 -9.12 14.13
C ASN A 11 -8.45 -8.77 13.43
N ILE A 12 -8.02 -7.50 13.49
CA ILE A 12 -6.80 -7.01 12.81
C ILE A 12 -5.54 -7.78 13.24
N PHE A 13 -5.45 -8.15 14.53
CA PHE A 13 -4.34 -8.96 15.05
C PHE A 13 -4.30 -10.40 14.49
N HIS A 14 -5.39 -10.91 13.94
CA HIS A 14 -5.40 -12.19 13.21
C HIS A 14 -5.04 -12.03 11.72
N MET A 15 -5.12 -10.81 11.18
CA MET A 15 -4.76 -10.50 9.79
C MET A 15 -3.27 -10.17 9.62
N LEU A 16 -2.64 -9.70 10.70
CA LEU A 16 -1.22 -9.37 10.73
C LEU A 16 -0.43 -10.50 11.40
N THR A 17 0.71 -10.85 10.81
CA THR A 17 1.67 -11.76 11.44
C THR A 17 2.38 -11.08 12.61
N LYS A 18 2.99 -11.88 13.50
CA LYS A 18 3.80 -11.33 14.61
C LYS A 18 4.92 -10.43 14.12
N ASN A 19 5.57 -10.79 13.01
CA ASN A 19 6.66 -10.00 12.42
C ASN A 19 6.13 -8.67 11.88
N GLN A 20 5.01 -8.68 11.15
CA GLN A 20 4.36 -7.45 10.68
C GLN A 20 3.96 -6.53 11.84
N ILE A 21 3.48 -7.07 12.97
CA ILE A 21 3.15 -6.24 14.15
C ILE A 21 4.42 -5.59 14.73
N VAL A 22 5.56 -6.28 14.72
CA VAL A 22 6.83 -5.72 15.20
C VAL A 22 7.32 -4.63 14.24
N GLU A 23 7.33 -4.90 12.93
CA GLU A 23 7.72 -3.93 11.90
C GLU A 23 6.84 -2.68 11.93
N LEU A 24 5.52 -2.84 12.07
CA LEU A 24 4.60 -1.71 12.17
C LEU A 24 4.80 -0.89 13.44
N ARG A 25 5.21 -1.53 14.55
CA ARG A 25 5.58 -0.81 15.77
C ARG A 25 6.86 -0.01 15.57
N GLU A 26 7.86 -0.59 14.91
CA GLU A 26 9.11 0.10 14.61
C GLU A 26 8.88 1.27 13.65
N ALA A 27 8.06 1.09 12.61
CA ALA A 27 7.64 2.16 11.71
C ALA A 27 6.91 3.28 12.46
N PHE A 28 5.97 2.95 13.36
CA PHE A 28 5.28 3.95 14.17
C PHE A 28 6.23 4.74 15.07
N ASN A 29 7.16 4.06 15.74
CA ASN A 29 8.15 4.72 16.59
C ASN A 29 9.12 5.61 15.79
N PHE A 30 9.36 5.29 14.52
CA PHE A 30 10.19 6.11 13.65
C PHE A 30 9.42 7.34 13.13
N MET A 31 8.09 7.25 13.03
CA MET A 31 7.20 8.38 12.74
C MET A 31 7.01 9.29 13.96
N ASP A 32 6.82 8.73 15.16
CA ASP A 32 6.66 9.46 16.44
C ASP A 32 8.00 10.01 16.94
N VAL A 33 8.47 11.08 16.29
CA VAL A 33 9.79 11.71 16.54
C VAL A 33 9.91 12.20 17.99
N ASN A 34 8.81 12.72 18.54
CA ASN A 34 8.78 13.28 19.89
C ASN A 34 8.53 12.22 20.99
N SER A 35 8.17 10.99 20.60
CA SER A 35 7.89 9.84 21.46
C SER A 35 6.73 10.06 22.46
N ASP A 36 5.73 10.85 22.08
CA ASP A 36 4.56 11.15 22.91
C ASP A 36 3.42 10.14 22.74
N THR A 37 3.62 9.11 21.91
CA THR A 37 2.70 8.03 21.54
C THR A 37 1.60 8.42 20.55
N PHE A 38 1.67 9.63 20.01
CA PHE A 38 0.84 10.13 18.93
C PHE A 38 1.74 10.51 17.75
N VAL A 39 1.22 10.33 16.53
CA VAL A 39 1.80 10.94 15.34
C VAL A 39 0.88 12.07 14.94
N ASP A 40 1.40 13.29 15.07
CA ASP A 40 0.74 14.49 14.57
C ASP A 40 1.30 14.92 13.19
N ARG A 41 0.81 16.05 12.70
CA ARG A 41 1.24 16.60 11.40
C ARG A 41 2.73 16.92 11.37
N ALA A 42 3.28 17.44 12.47
CA ALA A 42 4.69 17.83 12.55
C ALA A 42 5.60 16.60 12.60
N ASP A 43 5.17 15.55 13.30
CA ASP A 43 5.85 14.25 13.31
C ASP A 43 5.87 13.63 11.90
N LEU A 44 4.72 13.65 11.19
CA LEU A 44 4.62 13.14 9.83
C LEU A 44 5.47 13.96 8.84
N GLU A 45 5.47 15.29 8.93
CA GLU A 45 6.34 16.17 8.13
C GLU A 45 7.81 15.84 8.37
N SER A 46 8.22 15.75 9.64
CA SER A 46 9.61 15.43 10.02
C SER A 46 10.04 14.05 9.53
N PHE A 47 9.16 13.06 9.65
CA PHE A 47 9.40 11.71 9.14
C PHE A 47 9.53 11.71 7.61
N LEU A 48 8.62 12.35 6.88
CA LEU A 48 8.65 12.40 5.42
C LEU A 48 9.89 13.14 4.90
N GLU A 49 10.31 14.22 5.57
CA GLU A 49 11.59 14.89 5.29
C GLU A 49 12.79 13.94 5.47
N SER A 50 12.77 13.11 6.53
CA SER A 50 13.87 12.17 6.81
C SER A 50 14.06 11.09 5.71
N ILE A 51 13.00 10.76 4.97
CA ILE A 51 13.03 9.78 3.87
C ILE A 51 13.13 10.43 2.47
N GLY A 52 13.29 11.75 2.40
CA GLY A 52 13.54 12.49 1.15
C GLY A 52 12.34 13.26 0.58
N ALA A 53 11.30 13.49 1.37
CA ALA A 53 10.14 14.37 1.09
C ALA A 53 9.50 14.20 -0.31
N PRO A 54 8.91 13.02 -0.64
CA PRO A 54 8.24 12.85 -1.92
C PRO A 54 6.82 13.45 -1.97
N PHE A 55 6.28 13.96 -0.86
CA PHE A 55 4.90 14.42 -0.74
C PHE A 55 4.78 15.92 -0.46
N SER A 56 3.75 16.52 -1.03
CA SER A 56 3.34 17.92 -0.83
C SER A 56 2.59 18.12 0.49
N SER A 57 2.54 19.36 0.98
CA SER A 57 1.75 19.71 2.17
C SER A 57 0.27 19.34 2.02
N GLU A 58 -0.28 19.39 0.80
CA GLU A 58 -1.67 19.04 0.54
C GLU A 58 -1.91 17.54 0.70
N GLU A 59 -0.98 16.70 0.22
CA GLU A 59 -1.03 15.24 0.41
C GLU A 59 -0.87 14.86 1.89
N ILE A 60 -0.02 15.56 2.65
CA ILE A 60 0.12 15.35 4.10
C ILE A 60 -1.19 15.70 4.82
N ASP A 61 -1.85 16.80 4.43
CA ASP A 61 -3.14 17.18 5.01
C ASP A 61 -4.24 16.16 4.68
N GLU A 62 -4.23 15.58 3.47
CA GLU A 62 -5.12 14.48 3.11
C GLU A 62 -4.85 13.20 3.93
N MET A 63 -3.58 12.84 4.15
CA MET A 63 -3.18 11.73 5.00
C MET A 63 -3.65 11.93 6.45
N MET A 64 -3.46 13.13 7.01
CA MET A 64 -3.94 13.48 8.34
C MET A 64 -5.47 13.49 8.41
N ALA A 65 -6.17 13.91 7.36
CA ALA A 65 -7.63 13.88 7.32
C ALA A 65 -8.23 12.45 7.41
N GLU A 66 -7.49 11.43 6.96
CA GLU A 66 -7.89 10.03 7.13
C GLU A 66 -7.69 9.53 8.58
N GLY A 67 -6.61 9.97 9.23
CA GLY A 67 -6.25 9.61 10.62
C GLY A 67 -6.90 10.47 11.71
N GLY A 68 -7.42 11.65 11.38
CA GLY A 68 -7.81 12.69 12.33
C GLY A 68 -6.62 13.57 12.74
N ASP A 69 -6.85 14.53 13.65
CA ASP A 69 -5.82 15.51 14.06
C ASP A 69 -4.56 14.87 14.69
N SER A 70 -4.66 13.63 15.20
CA SER A 70 -3.54 12.84 15.70
C SER A 70 -3.82 11.34 15.55
N MET A 71 -2.78 10.57 15.23
CA MET A 71 -2.86 9.12 15.06
C MET A 71 -2.19 8.39 16.22
N THR A 72 -2.96 7.56 16.93
CA THR A 72 -2.39 6.61 17.91
C THR A 72 -1.92 5.34 17.22
N TYR A 73 -1.00 4.59 17.85
CA TYR A 73 -0.55 3.29 17.34
C TYR A 73 -1.72 2.32 17.03
N MET A 74 -2.75 2.30 17.88
CA MET A 74 -3.94 1.47 17.63
C MET A 74 -4.75 1.93 16.42
N LEU A 75 -4.81 3.24 16.16
CA LEU A 75 -5.47 3.76 14.96
C LEU A 75 -4.66 3.46 13.71
N PHE A 76 -3.33 3.62 13.76
CA PHE A 76 -2.41 3.25 12.69
C PHE A 76 -2.54 1.76 12.30
N LEU A 77 -2.50 0.85 13.28
CA LEU A 77 -2.75 -0.57 13.03
C LEU A 77 -4.13 -0.85 12.43
N THR A 78 -5.15 -0.10 12.87
CA THR A 78 -6.51 -0.22 12.34
C THR A 78 -6.57 0.21 10.88
N MET A 79 -5.96 1.33 10.52
CA MET A 79 -5.93 1.83 9.16
C MET A 79 -5.20 0.86 8.22
N ILE A 80 -4.04 0.34 8.64
CA ILE A 80 -3.30 -0.65 7.84
C ILE A 80 -4.08 -1.97 7.74
N GLY A 81 -4.66 -2.43 8.85
CA GLY A 81 -5.49 -3.63 8.86
C GLY A 81 -6.70 -3.52 7.94
N GLU A 82 -7.39 -2.38 7.95
CA GLU A 82 -8.52 -2.09 7.06
C GLU A 82 -8.09 -2.09 5.59
N ARG A 83 -6.99 -1.40 5.24
CA ARG A 83 -6.44 -1.41 3.87
C ARG A 83 -6.08 -2.83 3.41
N LEU A 84 -5.38 -3.61 4.25
CA LEU A 84 -5.01 -5.00 3.94
C LEU A 84 -6.20 -5.95 3.84
N SER A 85 -7.29 -5.67 4.57
CA SER A 85 -8.53 -6.43 4.54
C SER A 85 -9.37 -6.20 3.28
N CYS A 86 -9.22 -5.01 2.68
CA CYS A 86 -9.86 -4.70 1.41
C CYS A 86 -9.14 -5.34 0.21
N THR A 87 -7.88 -5.73 0.39
CA THR A 87 -7.10 -6.40 -0.66
C THR A 87 -7.40 -7.89 -0.70
N ASP A 88 -7.74 -8.39 -1.89
CA ASP A 88 -7.97 -9.81 -2.15
C ASP A 88 -6.79 -10.70 -1.71
N THR A 89 -7.01 -12.02 -1.62
CA THR A 89 -5.89 -12.94 -1.35
C THR A 89 -4.88 -12.92 -2.51
N GLU A 90 -3.60 -13.12 -2.22
CA GLU A 90 -2.55 -13.20 -3.26
C GLU A 90 -2.95 -14.17 -4.38
N LYS A 91 -3.56 -15.31 -4.02
CA LYS A 91 -4.08 -16.30 -4.98
C LYS A 91 -5.16 -15.73 -5.90
N ASN A 92 -6.10 -14.96 -5.36
CA ASN A 92 -7.16 -14.34 -6.18
C ASN A 92 -6.58 -13.27 -7.10
N ILE A 93 -5.66 -12.45 -6.60
CA ILE A 93 -4.97 -11.42 -7.39
C ILE A 93 -4.18 -12.09 -8.53
N PHE A 94 -3.42 -13.14 -8.22
CA PHE A 94 -2.69 -13.91 -9.22
C PHE A 94 -3.61 -14.52 -10.28
N ASN A 95 -4.75 -15.09 -9.87
CA ASN A 95 -5.72 -15.66 -10.82
C ASN A 95 -6.33 -14.59 -11.73
N ALA A 96 -6.62 -13.39 -11.20
CA ALA A 96 -7.12 -12.27 -12.00
C ALA A 96 -6.06 -11.77 -13.00
N LEU A 97 -4.79 -11.67 -12.59
CA LEU A 97 -3.69 -11.32 -13.49
C LEU A 97 -3.50 -12.37 -14.59
N LYS A 98 -3.70 -13.66 -14.28
CA LYS A 98 -3.60 -14.74 -15.25
C LYS A 98 -4.62 -14.63 -16.40
N GLU A 99 -5.73 -13.91 -16.23
CA GLU A 99 -6.67 -13.65 -17.33
C GLU A 99 -6.07 -12.78 -18.44
N PHE A 100 -4.97 -12.07 -18.17
CA PHE A 100 -4.21 -11.29 -19.15
C PHE A 100 -3.02 -12.07 -19.76
N ASP A 101 -2.70 -13.26 -19.24
CA ASP A 101 -1.64 -14.15 -19.70
C ASP A 101 -2.20 -15.15 -20.72
N ASP A 102 -2.43 -14.67 -21.95
CA ASP A 102 -3.00 -15.45 -23.04
C ASP A 102 -2.14 -16.67 -23.41
N ASN A 103 -0.82 -16.59 -23.20
CA ASN A 103 0.14 -17.64 -23.54
C ASN A 103 0.43 -18.60 -22.37
N GLY A 104 -0.10 -18.33 -21.18
CA GLY A 104 0.04 -19.17 -19.99
C GLY A 104 1.46 -19.31 -19.49
N ASP A 105 2.35 -18.37 -19.80
CA ASP A 105 3.77 -18.43 -19.42
C ASP A 105 4.07 -17.79 -18.05
N GLY A 106 3.03 -17.27 -17.39
CA GLY A 106 3.12 -16.59 -16.10
C GLY A 106 3.48 -15.12 -16.22
N THR A 107 3.52 -14.55 -17.42
CA THR A 107 3.88 -13.16 -17.67
C THR A 107 2.88 -12.42 -18.56
N ILE A 108 2.72 -11.12 -18.32
CA ILE A 108 1.82 -10.25 -19.10
C ILE A 108 2.65 -9.25 -19.89
N ASP A 109 2.22 -8.88 -21.10
CA ASP A 109 2.82 -7.76 -21.82
C ASP A 109 2.67 -6.45 -21.02
N GLU A 110 3.80 -5.81 -20.73
CA GLU A 110 3.85 -4.62 -19.89
C GLU A 110 3.06 -3.45 -20.50
N LYS A 111 3.11 -3.28 -21.83
CA LYS A 111 2.41 -2.18 -22.51
C LYS A 111 0.91 -2.39 -22.45
N LEU A 112 0.46 -3.62 -22.64
CA LEU A 112 -0.95 -3.99 -22.48
C LEU A 112 -1.42 -3.68 -21.07
N LEU A 113 -0.73 -4.21 -20.05
CA LEU A 113 -1.11 -4.01 -18.65
C LEU A 113 -1.13 -2.52 -18.29
N ARG A 114 -0.11 -1.76 -18.70
CA ARG A 114 -0.03 -0.32 -18.48
C ARG A 114 -1.20 0.42 -19.12
N THR A 115 -1.57 0.07 -20.35
CA THR A 115 -2.73 0.66 -21.03
C THR A 115 -4.01 0.39 -20.25
N TRP A 116 -4.22 -0.85 -19.79
CA TRP A 116 -5.39 -1.20 -18.99
C TRP A 116 -5.45 -0.42 -17.67
N LEU A 117 -4.34 -0.31 -16.94
CA LEU A 117 -4.28 0.41 -15.65
C LEU A 117 -4.50 1.93 -15.81
N THR A 118 -4.13 2.51 -16.96
CA THR A 118 -4.31 3.96 -17.19
C THR A 118 -5.60 4.33 -17.91
N GLU A 119 -6.20 3.42 -18.69
CA GLU A 119 -7.34 3.74 -19.56
C GLU A 119 -8.66 3.05 -19.17
N LYS A 120 -8.61 1.96 -18.39
CA LYS A 120 -9.78 1.12 -18.08
C LYS A 120 -10.04 1.06 -16.58
N GLY A 121 -11.32 1.01 -16.20
CA GLY A 121 -11.73 0.91 -14.80
C GLY A 121 -11.39 2.17 -13.99
N ASP A 122 -10.92 1.98 -12.76
CA ASP A 122 -10.37 3.04 -11.92
C ASP A 122 -8.96 3.37 -12.39
N GLN A 123 -8.83 4.50 -13.09
CA GLN A 123 -7.60 4.90 -13.76
C GLN A 123 -6.52 5.27 -12.73
N MET A 124 -5.33 4.73 -12.92
CA MET A 124 -4.14 5.08 -12.15
C MET A 124 -3.33 6.15 -12.88
N ALA A 125 -2.66 7.03 -12.10
CA ALA A 125 -1.69 7.94 -12.68
C ALA A 125 -0.51 7.15 -13.27
N ARG A 126 0.15 7.71 -14.29
CA ARG A 126 1.21 6.98 -15.00
C ARG A 126 2.39 6.68 -14.09
N GLU A 127 2.65 7.60 -13.18
CA GLU A 127 3.68 7.56 -12.14
C GLU A 127 3.40 6.44 -11.13
N ASP A 128 2.14 6.25 -10.74
CA ASP A 128 1.74 5.16 -9.85
C ASP A 128 1.87 3.79 -10.52
N VAL A 129 1.58 3.72 -11.82
CA VAL A 129 1.77 2.49 -12.60
C VAL A 129 3.27 2.16 -12.72
N ASP A 130 4.13 3.16 -12.90
CA ASP A 130 5.59 2.97 -12.88
C ASP A 130 6.04 2.39 -11.54
N LEU A 131 5.57 2.96 -10.43
CA LEU A 131 5.88 2.47 -9.08
C LEU A 131 5.38 1.05 -8.86
N LEU A 132 4.17 0.74 -9.32
CA LEU A 132 3.58 -0.59 -9.18
C LEU A 132 4.38 -1.66 -9.96
N LEU A 133 4.74 -1.37 -11.22
CA LEU A 133 5.42 -2.33 -12.09
C LEU A 133 6.94 -2.41 -11.85
N ARG A 134 7.52 -1.44 -11.15
CA ARG A 134 8.94 -1.43 -10.81
C ARG A 134 9.35 -2.74 -10.12
N GLY A 135 10.41 -3.36 -10.63
CA GLY A 135 10.95 -4.62 -10.09
C GLY A 135 10.11 -5.87 -10.39
N CYS A 136 8.98 -5.73 -11.07
CA CYS A 136 8.15 -6.87 -11.53
C CYS A 136 8.16 -7.02 -13.06
N ALA A 137 8.72 -6.06 -13.78
CA ALA A 137 8.82 -6.07 -15.24
C ALA A 137 10.27 -6.30 -15.71
N GLU A 138 10.48 -7.29 -16.58
CA GLU A 138 11.75 -7.56 -17.26
C GLU A 138 11.50 -7.75 -18.76
N ASN A 139 12.30 -7.08 -19.60
CA ASN A 139 12.21 -7.17 -21.07
C ASN A 139 10.80 -6.89 -21.65
N GLY A 140 10.03 -5.99 -21.03
CA GLY A 140 8.67 -5.65 -21.45
C GLY A 140 7.60 -6.69 -21.06
N ARG A 141 7.94 -7.63 -20.17
CA ARG A 141 7.01 -8.63 -19.63
C ARG A 141 6.95 -8.51 -18.11
N VAL A 142 5.76 -8.57 -17.55
CA VAL A 142 5.50 -8.44 -16.12
C VAL A 142 5.23 -9.81 -15.52
N ASP A 143 5.98 -10.20 -14.49
CA ASP A 143 5.76 -11.47 -13.78
C ASP A 143 4.50 -11.39 -12.90
N CYS A 144 3.49 -12.20 -13.20
CA CYS A 144 2.20 -12.18 -12.52
C CYS A 144 2.32 -12.48 -11.03
N ARG A 145 3.25 -13.37 -10.66
CA ARG A 145 3.41 -13.79 -9.27
C ARG A 145 4.03 -12.66 -8.44
N SER A 146 5.12 -12.09 -8.92
CA SER A 146 5.82 -10.98 -8.28
C SER A 146 4.89 -9.78 -8.14
N LEU A 147 4.10 -9.47 -9.18
CA LEU A 147 3.11 -8.39 -9.11
C LEU A 147 2.00 -8.69 -8.10
N ALA A 148 1.46 -9.93 -8.05
CA ALA A 148 0.45 -10.30 -7.07
C ALA A 148 0.97 -10.21 -5.63
N THR A 149 2.21 -10.66 -5.39
CA THR A 149 2.88 -10.52 -4.09
C THR A 149 3.05 -9.04 -3.74
N LYS A 150 3.51 -8.21 -4.69
CA LYS A 150 3.69 -6.76 -4.49
C LYS A 150 2.39 -6.02 -4.22
N ILE A 151 1.29 -6.37 -4.90
CA ILE A 151 -0.04 -5.80 -4.64
C ILE A 151 -0.54 -6.19 -3.25
N LYS A 152 -0.29 -7.43 -2.80
CA LYS A 152 -0.78 -7.88 -1.49
C LYS A 152 0.06 -7.40 -0.32
N TYR A 153 1.38 -7.36 -0.48
CA TYR A 153 2.33 -7.19 0.62
C TYR A 153 3.21 -5.93 0.50
N GLY A 154 3.15 -5.20 -0.62
CA GLY A 154 4.04 -4.07 -0.91
C GLY A 154 5.38 -4.51 -1.48
N GLU A 155 6.33 -3.58 -1.60
CA GLU A 155 7.71 -3.92 -1.96
C GLU A 155 8.38 -4.69 -0.82
N ILE A 156 8.71 -5.96 -1.06
CA ILE A 156 9.58 -6.72 -0.17
C ILE A 156 11.00 -6.29 -0.50
N ILE A 157 11.59 -5.46 0.35
CA ILE A 157 13.02 -5.15 0.31
C ILE A 157 13.76 -6.42 0.74
N THR A 158 14.12 -7.26 -0.22
CA THR A 158 15.07 -8.34 0.03
C THR A 158 16.47 -7.73 0.07
N GLU A 159 17.09 -7.72 1.26
CA GLU A 159 18.49 -7.37 1.46
C GLU A 159 19.46 -8.17 0.57
#